data_AF-A0A958DDP7-F1
#
_entry.id   AF-A0A958DDP7-F1
#
_cell.length_a   1.000
_cell.length_b   1.000
_cell.length_c   1.000
_cell.angle_alpha   90.00
_cell.angle_beta   90.00
_cell.angle_gamma   90.00
#
_symmetry.space_group_name_H-M   'P 1'
#
loop_
_entity.id
_entity.type
_entity.pdbx_description
1 polymer ?
#
loop_
_entity_poly.entity_id
_entity_poly.type
_entity_poly.pdbx_seq_one_letter_code
_entity_poly.pdbx_strand_id
1 'polypeptide(L)'
;LMIVLEFPAPKLRPTYAGLTNSSLGVLGIITPLIGAWLASMNYDWLFAVGAAFSLAGWVVIRWFVREPRWAAPAMPVVEPASTI
;
A
#
# COMPACT_ATOMS: atom_id res chain seq x y z
N LEU A 1 -6.74 -0.57 4.60
CA LEU A 1 -5.52 -0.93 5.38
C LEU A 1 -5.51 -2.39 5.84
N MET A 2 -6.65 -2.98 6.26
CA MET A 2 -6.71 -4.36 6.76
C MET A 2 -6.11 -5.41 5.80
N ILE A 3 -6.36 -5.27 4.49
CA ILE A 3 -5.81 -6.16 3.46
C ILE A 3 -4.28 -6.24 3.46
N VAL A 4 -3.57 -5.16 3.83
CA VAL A 4 -2.09 -5.12 3.87
C VAL A 4 -1.53 -6.09 4.91
N LEU A 5 -2.28 -6.36 5.99
CA LEU A 5 -1.85 -7.25 7.08
C LEU A 5 -1.98 -8.74 6.72
N GLU A 6 -2.66 -9.06 5.62
CA GLU A 6 -2.79 -10.43 5.11
C GLU A 6 -1.55 -10.90 4.33
N PHE A 7 -0.71 -9.97 3.87
CA PHE A 7 0.50 -10.28 3.10
C PHE A 7 1.72 -10.69 3.95
N PRO A 8 2.07 -10.02 5.07
CA PRO A 8 3.24 -10.38 5.85
C PRO A 8 2.98 -11.51 6.86
N ALA A 9 4.04 -12.24 7.20
CA ALA A 9 4.05 -13.16 8.34
C ALA A 9 3.64 -12.43 9.64
N PRO A 10 3.00 -13.10 10.62
CA PRO A 10 2.44 -12.45 11.81
C PRO A 10 3.42 -11.53 12.56
N LYS A 11 4.70 -11.93 12.64
CA LYS A 11 5.77 -11.18 13.31
C LYS A 11 6.13 -9.85 12.61
N LEU A 12 5.86 -9.71 11.31
CA LEU A 12 6.21 -8.52 10.50
C LEU A 12 5.03 -7.54 10.34
N ARG A 13 3.83 -7.89 10.81
CA ARG A 13 2.62 -7.05 10.70
C ARG A 13 2.80 -5.64 11.28
N PRO A 14 3.42 -5.44 12.47
CA PRO A 14 3.60 -4.09 13.01
C PRO A 14 4.47 -3.21 12.12
N THR A 15 5.53 -3.76 11.52
CA THR A 15 6.43 -3.03 10.62
C THR A 15 5.71 -2.59 9.34
N TYR A 16 4.93 -3.49 8.73
CA TYR A 16 4.13 -3.15 7.54
C TYR A 16 3.04 -2.12 7.85
N ALA A 17 2.39 -2.23 9.01
CA ALA A 17 1.41 -1.23 9.46
C ALA A 17 2.07 0.15 9.65
N GLY A 18 3.24 0.18 10.31
CA GLY A 18 4.02 1.40 10.49
C GLY A 18 4.40 2.04 9.16
N LEU A 19 4.97 1.25 8.22
CA LEU A 19 5.37 1.74 6.91
C LEU A 19 4.19 2.33 6.14
N THR A 20 3.07 1.61 6.09
CA THR A 20 1.85 2.07 5.39
C THR A 20 1.36 3.39 5.98
N ASN A 21 1.27 3.48 7.31
CA ASN A 21 0.79 4.69 7.98
C ASN A 21 1.73 5.88 7.81
N SER A 22 3.05 5.67 7.87
CA SER A 22 4.03 6.74 7.63
C SER A 22 3.97 7.25 6.19
N SER A 23 3.87 6.36 5.20
CA SER A 23 3.71 6.75 3.80
C SER A 23 2.43 7.55 3.59
N LEU A 24 1.30 7.10 4.17
CA LEU A 24 0.03 7.84 4.10
C LEU A 24 0.09 9.18 4.82
N GLY A 25 0.78 9.28 5.96
CA GLY A 25 0.96 10.53 6.68
C GLY A 25 1.73 11.56 5.86
N VAL A 26 2.87 11.16 5.30
CA VAL A 26 3.70 12.06 4.46
C VAL A 26 2.94 12.49 3.20
N LEU A 27 2.33 11.54 2.49
CA LEU A 27 1.54 11.86 1.30
C LEU A 27 0.33 12.73 1.65
N GLY A 28 -0.34 12.47 2.77
CA GLY A 28 -1.49 13.24 3.23
C GLY A 28 -1.20 14.72 3.50
N ILE A 29 0.06 15.07 3.80
CA ILE A 29 0.50 16.47 3.93
C ILE A 29 0.76 17.09 2.55
N ILE A 30 1.41 16.35 1.65
CA ILE A 30 1.88 16.86 0.37
C ILE A 30 0.74 16.94 -0.67
N THR A 31 -0.16 15.96 -0.69
CA THR A 31 -1.22 15.85 -1.70
C THR A 31 -2.18 17.05 -1.70
N PRO A 32 -2.66 17.59 -0.55
CA PRO A 32 -3.52 18.77 -0.56
C PRO A 32 -2.83 20.03 -1.10
N LEU A 33 -1.52 20.20 -0.83
CA LEU A 33 -0.75 21.34 -1.34
C LEU A 33 -0.65 21.30 -2.86
N ILE A 34 -0.32 20.12 -3.41
CA ILE A 34 -0.28 19.91 -4.87
C ILE A 34 -1.67 20.08 -5.47
N GLY A 35 -2.69 19.53 -4.83
CA GLY A 35 -4.08 19.63 -5.28
C GLY A 35 -4.59 21.08 -5.32
N ALA A 36 -4.32 21.86 -4.27
CA ALA A 36 -4.69 23.27 -4.21
C ALA A 36 -3.98 24.10 -5.28
N TRP A 37 -2.69 23.86 -5.50
CA TRP A 37 -1.94 24.52 -6.57
C TRP A 37 -2.52 24.20 -7.95
N LEU A 38 -2.82 22.93 -8.22
CA LEU A 38 -3.37 22.50 -9.50
C LEU A 38 -4.79 23.06 -9.73
N ALA A 39 -5.61 23.09 -8.69
CA ALA A 39 -6.94 23.69 -8.70
C ALA A 39 -6.90 25.20 -9.01
N SER A 40 -5.86 25.90 -8.57
CA SER A 40 -5.68 27.34 -8.83
C SER A 40 -5.44 27.68 -10.30
N MET A 41 -4.95 26.71 -11.08
CA MET A 41 -4.73 26.87 -12.52
C MET A 41 -5.98 26.51 -13.32
N ASN A 42 -6.45 25.27 -13.17
CA ASN A 42 -7.70 24.78 -13.76
C ASN A 42 -8.10 23.45 -13.09
N TYR A 43 -9.39 23.28 -12.80
CA TYR A 43 -9.96 22.03 -12.30
C TYR A 43 -9.80 20.86 -13.27
N ASP A 44 -9.76 21.09 -14.59
CA ASP A 44 -9.53 20.02 -15.58
C ASP A 44 -8.20 19.30 -15.32
N TRP A 45 -7.14 20.07 -15.04
CA TRP A 45 -5.82 19.51 -14.72
C TRP A 45 -5.82 18.76 -13.39
N LEU A 46 -6.54 19.28 -12.38
CA LEU A 46 -6.69 18.60 -11.09
C LEU A 46 -7.30 17.21 -11.27
N PHE A 47 -8.41 17.12 -12.00
CA PHE A 47 -9.08 15.85 -12.24
C PHE A 47 -8.28 14.93 -13.17
N ALA A 48 -7.65 15.46 -14.22
CA ALA A 48 -6.82 14.67 -15.13
C ALA A 48 -5.64 14.01 -14.42
N VAL A 49 -4.93 14.76 -13.56
CA VAL A 49 -3.81 14.23 -12.76
C VAL A 49 -4.31 13.22 -11.73
N GLY A 50 -5.40 13.51 -11.02
CA GLY A 50 -5.99 12.57 -10.06
C GLY A 50 -6.45 11.26 -10.71
N ALA A 51 -7.05 11.35 -11.90
CA ALA A 51 -7.43 10.19 -12.70
C ALA A 51 -6.20 9.39 -13.16
N ALA A 52 -5.14 10.06 -13.60
CA ALA A 52 -3.89 9.41 -14.00
C ALA A 52 -3.24 8.65 -12.82
N PHE A 53 -3.18 9.24 -11.63
CA PHE A 53 -2.68 8.56 -10.43
C PHE A 53 -3.57 7.38 -10.01
N SER A 54 -4.89 7.52 -10.11
CA SER A 54 -5.82 6.43 -9.81
C SER A 54 -5.65 5.26 -10.78
N LEU A 55 -5.49 5.56 -12.07
CA LEU A 55 -5.22 4.56 -13.10
C LEU A 55 -3.87 3.88 -12.89
N ALA A 56 -2.83 4.65 -12.57
CA ALA A 56 -1.51 4.13 -12.26
C ALA A 56 -1.55 3.20 -11.03
N GLY A 57 -2.28 3.58 -9.98
CA GLY A 57 -2.48 2.74 -8.79
C GLY A 57 -3.20 1.44 -9.12
N TRP A 58 -4.25 1.50 -9.95
CA TRP A 58 -4.95 0.31 -10.44
C TRP A 58 -4.02 -0.60 -11.25
N VAL A 59 -3.24 -0.04 -12.17
CA VAL A 59 -2.22 -0.73 -12.97
C VAL A 59 -1.20 -1.46 -12.09
N VAL A 60 -0.66 -0.77 -11.08
CA VAL A 60 0.31 -1.34 -10.14
C VAL A 60 -0.32 -2.50 -9.38
N ILE A 61 -1.52 -2.32 -8.82
CA ILE A 61 -2.20 -3.41 -8.10
C ILE A 61 -2.48 -4.59 -9.03
N ARG A 62 -2.95 -4.32 -10.25
CA ARG A 62 -3.36 -5.35 -11.21
C ARG A 62 -2.21 -6.24 -11.66
N TRP A 63 -0.98 -5.73 -11.71
CA TRP A 63 0.18 -6.48 -12.21
C TRP A 63 1.19 -6.87 -11.13
N PHE A 64 1.35 -6.07 -10.07
CA PHE A 64 2.38 -6.30 -9.05
C PHE A 64 1.85 -7.00 -7.79
N VAL A 65 0.54 -6.98 -7.54
CA VAL A 65 -0.03 -7.63 -6.35
C VAL A 65 -0.40 -9.07 -6.68
N ARG A 66 0.20 -10.01 -5.94
CA ARG A 66 -0.21 -11.41 -5.92
C ARG A 66 -1.06 -11.65 -4.68
N GLU A 67 -2.26 -12.17 -4.86
CA GLU A 67 -3.16 -12.37 -3.72
C GLU A 67 -2.67 -13.51 -2.81
N PRO A 68 -2.44 -13.23 -1.51
CA PRO A 68 -1.96 -14.23 -0.55
C PRO A 68 -3.01 -15.31 -0.28
N ARG A 69 -4.28 -14.99 -0.51
CA ARG A 69 -5.44 -15.89 -0.33
C ARG A 69 -5.44 -17.09 -1.28
N TRP A 70 -4.79 -16.93 -2.43
CA TRP A 70 -4.68 -17.97 -3.46
C TRP A 70 -3.25 -18.52 -3.57
N ALA A 71 -2.30 -17.96 -2.83
CA ALA A 71 -0.98 -18.54 -2.68
C ALA A 71 -1.10 -19.74 -1.71
N ALA A 72 -0.59 -20.90 -2.12
CA ALA A 72 -0.68 -22.13 -1.34
C ALA A 72 -0.22 -21.91 0.12
N PRO A 73 -0.86 -22.57 1.11
CA PRO A 73 -0.49 -22.41 2.51
C PRO A 73 1.02 -22.58 2.67
N ALA A 74 1.70 -21.56 3.20
CA ALA A 74 3.09 -21.70 3.59
C ALA A 74 3.15 -22.90 4.54
N MET A 75 3.93 -23.93 4.19
CA MET A 75 4.16 -25.04 5.11
C MET A 75 4.55 -24.44 6.46
N PRO A 76 3.98 -24.93 7.58
CA PRO A 76 4.41 -24.49 8.89
C PRO A 76 5.92 -24.65 8.95
N VAL A 77 6.63 -23.54 9.17
CA VAL A 77 8.03 -23.59 9.55
C VAL A 77 8.05 -24.35 10.86
N VAL A 78 8.42 -25.63 10.80
CA VAL A 78 8.71 -26.44 11.98
C VAL A 78 9.94 -25.78 12.58
N GLU A 79 9.71 -24.94 13.58
CA GLU A 79 10.80 -24.40 14.40
C GLU A 79 11.52 -25.62 15.00
N PRO A 80 12.80 -25.86 14.67
CA PRO A 80 13.52 -26.94 15.31
C PRO A 80 13.45 -26.67 16.80
N ALA A 81 12.87 -27.62 17.53
CA ALA A 81 12.72 -27.54 18.98
C ALA A 81 14.02 -27.02 19.56
N SER A 82 13.96 -25.83 20.18
CA SER A 82 15.07 -25.22 20.88
C SER A 82 15.57 -26.23 21.89
N THR A 83 16.61 -26.96 21.49
CA THR A 83 17.32 -27.85 22.37
C THR A 83 18.24 -26.94 23.16
N ILE A 84 18.06 -27.00 24.48
CA ILE A 84 18.82 -26.34 25.56
C ILE A 84 18.34 -24.93 25.92
#